data_AF-A0A2G9P0V7-F1
#
_entry.id   AF-A0A2G9P0V7-F1
#
_cell.length_a   1.000
_cell.length_b   1.000
_cell.length_c   1.000
_cell.angle_alpha   90.00
_cell.angle_beta   90.00
_cell.angle_gamma   90.00
#
_symmetry.space_group_name_H-M   'P 1'
#
loop_
_entity.id
_entity.type
_entity.pdbx_description
1 polymer ?
#
loop_
_entity_poly.entity_id
_entity_poly.type
_entity_poly.pdbx_seq_one_letter_code
_entity_poly.pdbx_strand_id
1 'polypeptide(L)'
;IFPKEVELIFANNKPVYLGEKKGIACHGCQMTLEYSINEPKILKNIKYDNKDFLIEIRTFAEINEFNFDQLTKRVSFHVNGEKEFVTAVIPLELLPESYNVLVDNEKILYHGYINNGTHVWVNIRTDSSGTVSIIDAENTSEESPIIQDKPIVSSVNQNIIVLLGVLAIVGVVVTVIIMKKKPSGTSKVIEDSNSLDI
;
A
#
# COMPACT_ATOMS: atom_id res chain seq x y z
N ILE A 1 5.05 -21.57 -30.37
CA ILE A 1 4.86 -22.67 -29.39
C ILE A 1 5.83 -22.39 -28.26
N PHE A 2 5.37 -22.49 -27.01
CA PHE A 2 6.17 -22.21 -25.80
C PHE A 2 6.57 -23.52 -25.09
N PRO A 3 7.59 -23.49 -24.21
CA PRO A 3 7.83 -24.55 -23.24
C PRO A 3 6.56 -24.89 -22.44
N LYS A 4 6.45 -26.14 -21.97
CA LYS A 4 5.23 -26.61 -21.28
C LYS A 4 5.02 -25.91 -19.93
N GLU A 5 6.09 -25.40 -19.37
CA GLU A 5 6.17 -24.73 -18.08
C GLU A 5 5.66 -23.28 -18.16
N VAL A 6 5.48 -22.73 -19.37
CA VAL A 6 4.97 -21.38 -19.56
C VAL A 6 3.46 -21.38 -19.39
N GLU A 7 3.00 -20.86 -18.25
CA GLU A 7 1.58 -20.68 -17.96
C GLU A 7 1.07 -19.30 -18.37
N LEU A 8 1.95 -18.31 -18.39
CA LEU A 8 1.65 -16.91 -18.65
C LEU A 8 2.68 -16.31 -19.63
N ILE A 9 2.20 -15.55 -20.60
CA ILE A 9 3.04 -14.74 -21.49
C ILE A 9 2.54 -13.29 -21.47
N PHE A 10 3.37 -12.36 -21.91
CA PHE A 10 3.00 -10.97 -22.14
C PHE A 10 3.14 -10.65 -23.62
N ALA A 11 2.01 -10.40 -24.29
CA ALA A 11 1.95 -9.95 -25.67
C ALA A 11 1.69 -8.45 -25.69
N ASN A 12 2.67 -7.65 -26.12
CA ASN A 12 2.61 -6.18 -26.09
C ASN A 12 2.17 -5.65 -24.70
N ASN A 13 2.83 -6.13 -23.64
CA ASN A 13 2.56 -5.79 -22.24
C ASN A 13 1.23 -6.31 -21.69
N LYS A 14 0.43 -7.04 -22.48
CA LYS A 14 -0.81 -7.65 -22.03
C LYS A 14 -0.54 -9.10 -21.64
N PRO A 15 -0.81 -9.49 -20.39
CA PRO A 15 -0.72 -10.88 -20.01
C PRO A 15 -1.72 -11.71 -20.82
N VAL A 16 -1.35 -12.95 -21.09
CA VAL A 16 -2.18 -13.97 -21.72
C VAL A 16 -1.92 -15.26 -20.97
N TYR A 17 -2.93 -15.72 -20.24
CA TYR A 17 -2.89 -17.03 -19.60
C TYR A 17 -3.03 -18.12 -20.66
N LEU A 18 -2.03 -19.00 -20.75
CA LEU A 18 -2.02 -20.10 -21.72
C LEU A 18 -2.80 -21.32 -21.22
N GLY A 19 -2.84 -21.55 -19.91
CA GLY A 19 -3.44 -22.76 -19.34
C GLY A 19 -2.89 -24.03 -19.97
N GLU A 20 -3.77 -24.90 -20.45
CA GLU A 20 -3.38 -26.14 -21.15
C GLU A 20 -2.89 -25.91 -22.60
N LYS A 21 -2.99 -24.67 -23.12
CA LYS A 21 -2.56 -24.33 -24.48
C LYS A 21 -1.04 -24.18 -24.50
N LYS A 22 -0.43 -24.57 -25.64
CA LYS A 22 1.04 -24.55 -25.82
C LYS A 22 1.54 -23.39 -26.67
N GLY A 23 0.70 -22.40 -26.94
CA GLY A 23 1.00 -21.34 -27.89
C GLY A 23 -0.18 -20.42 -28.17
N ILE A 24 0.15 -19.29 -28.78
CA ILE A 24 -0.81 -18.35 -29.38
C ILE A 24 -0.67 -18.37 -30.90
N ALA A 25 -1.77 -18.11 -31.61
CA ALA A 25 -1.72 -17.75 -33.02
C ALA A 25 -1.50 -16.24 -33.12
N CYS A 26 -0.52 -15.83 -33.93
CA CYS A 26 -0.22 -14.41 -34.15
C CYS A 26 -0.62 -14.03 -35.57
N HIS A 27 -1.48 -13.02 -35.70
CA HIS A 27 -1.82 -12.39 -36.97
C HIS A 27 -1.40 -10.91 -36.90
N GLY A 28 -0.49 -10.50 -37.78
CA GLY A 28 0.10 -9.16 -37.79
C GLY A 28 1.62 -9.18 -37.71
N CYS A 29 2.24 -8.03 -37.96
CA CYS A 29 3.69 -7.83 -37.86
C CYS A 29 4.03 -7.04 -36.58
N GLN A 30 5.23 -7.25 -36.05
CA GLN A 30 5.82 -6.48 -34.92
C GLN A 30 5.09 -6.65 -33.58
N MET A 31 5.12 -7.87 -33.02
CA MET A 31 4.67 -8.15 -31.66
C MET A 31 5.87 -8.36 -30.74
N THR A 32 5.85 -7.71 -29.58
CA THR A 32 6.75 -8.03 -28.47
C THR A 32 6.12 -9.12 -27.62
N LEU A 33 6.89 -10.16 -27.37
CA LEU A 33 6.47 -11.33 -26.62
C LEU A 33 7.49 -11.60 -25.53
N GLU A 34 7.05 -11.49 -24.29
CA GLU A 34 7.87 -11.69 -23.09
C GLU A 34 7.26 -12.84 -22.30
N TYR A 35 8.12 -13.70 -21.73
CA TYR A 35 7.69 -14.76 -20.83
C TYR A 35 8.85 -15.17 -19.94
N SER A 36 8.50 -15.66 -18.77
CA SER A 36 9.41 -16.22 -17.79
C SER A 36 9.05 -17.68 -17.55
N ILE A 37 10.05 -18.48 -17.20
CA ILE A 37 9.87 -19.84 -16.70
C ILE A 37 10.58 -19.94 -15.36
N ASN A 38 10.06 -20.79 -14.48
CA ASN A 38 10.68 -21.08 -13.18
C ASN A 38 10.89 -19.83 -12.31
N GLU A 39 9.93 -18.91 -12.33
CA GLU A 39 9.94 -17.77 -11.42
C GLU A 39 9.97 -18.26 -9.96
N PRO A 40 10.87 -17.71 -9.13
CA PRO A 40 10.86 -17.96 -7.69
C PRO A 40 9.49 -17.69 -7.09
N LYS A 41 9.09 -18.56 -6.16
CA LYS A 41 7.84 -18.44 -5.41
C LYS A 41 8.13 -17.91 -4.02
N ILE A 42 7.52 -16.80 -3.68
CA ILE A 42 7.55 -16.20 -2.35
C ILE A 42 6.21 -16.47 -1.70
N LEU A 43 6.23 -17.18 -0.59
CA LEU A 43 5.03 -17.63 0.12
C LEU A 43 4.78 -16.78 1.36
N LYS A 44 3.54 -16.30 1.52
CA LYS A 44 3.11 -15.47 2.65
C LYS A 44 1.88 -16.08 3.31
N ASN A 45 2.03 -16.55 4.55
CA ASN A 45 0.94 -17.09 5.35
C ASN A 45 0.13 -15.94 5.97
N ILE A 46 -1.19 -15.99 5.81
CA ILE A 46 -2.13 -14.99 6.31
C ILE A 46 -3.14 -15.69 7.22
N LYS A 47 -3.36 -15.15 8.41
CA LYS A 47 -4.46 -15.57 9.28
C LYS A 47 -5.60 -14.57 9.17
N TYR A 48 -6.77 -15.03 8.73
CA TYR A 48 -7.97 -14.20 8.56
C TYR A 48 -9.21 -15.02 8.91
N ASP A 49 -10.13 -14.44 9.69
CA ASP A 49 -11.36 -15.10 10.15
C ASP A 49 -11.13 -16.52 10.72
N ASN A 50 -10.14 -16.65 11.62
CA ASN A 50 -9.71 -17.91 12.24
C ASN A 50 -9.26 -19.02 11.27
N LYS A 51 -8.97 -18.68 10.01
CA LYS A 51 -8.44 -19.60 8.99
C LYS A 51 -7.07 -19.14 8.54
N ASP A 52 -6.26 -20.11 8.10
CA ASP A 52 -4.95 -19.87 7.50
C ASP A 52 -5.07 -19.91 5.98
N PHE A 53 -4.47 -18.92 5.35
CA PHE A 53 -4.46 -18.71 3.91
C PHE A 53 -3.02 -18.53 3.44
N LEU A 54 -2.79 -18.82 2.16
CA LEU A 54 -1.48 -18.67 1.52
C LEU A 54 -1.60 -17.71 0.34
N ILE A 55 -0.83 -16.63 0.37
CA ILE A 55 -0.58 -15.79 -0.81
C ILE A 55 0.76 -16.23 -1.40
N GLU A 56 0.77 -16.46 -2.71
CA GLU A 56 1.98 -16.79 -3.48
C GLU A 56 2.31 -15.62 -4.40
N ILE A 57 3.53 -15.11 -4.33
CA ILE A 57 4.06 -14.09 -5.24
C ILE A 57 5.14 -14.74 -6.11
N ARG A 58 4.96 -14.70 -7.43
CA ARG A 58 5.94 -15.21 -8.41
C ARG A 58 6.62 -14.05 -9.09
N THR A 59 7.94 -13.99 -9.00
CA THR A 59 8.76 -12.96 -9.65
C THR A 59 10.25 -13.29 -9.49
N PHE A 60 11.09 -12.72 -10.34
CA PHE A 60 12.55 -12.66 -10.12
C PHE A 60 12.97 -11.45 -9.26
N ALA A 61 12.08 -10.48 -9.09
CA ALA A 61 12.32 -9.32 -8.26
C ALA A 61 12.44 -9.68 -6.77
N GLU A 62 13.22 -8.91 -6.03
CA GLU A 62 13.19 -8.97 -4.56
C GLU A 62 11.90 -8.31 -4.06
N ILE A 63 11.17 -9.02 -3.19
CA ILE A 63 9.92 -8.53 -2.58
C ILE A 63 10.12 -8.23 -1.09
N ASN A 64 9.88 -6.97 -0.73
CA ASN A 64 10.02 -6.46 0.64
C ASN A 64 8.69 -5.94 1.19
N GLU A 65 8.65 -5.66 2.49
CA GLU A 65 7.56 -4.91 3.15
C GLU A 65 6.14 -5.46 2.88
N PHE A 66 6.03 -6.78 2.74
CA PHE A 66 4.73 -7.42 2.55
C PHE A 66 3.81 -7.18 3.75
N ASN A 67 2.58 -6.75 3.49
CA ASN A 67 1.55 -6.51 4.50
C ASN A 67 0.16 -6.92 3.99
N PHE A 68 -0.65 -7.44 4.90
CA PHE A 68 -2.08 -7.68 4.70
C PHE A 68 -2.88 -6.98 5.80
N ASP A 69 -3.64 -5.97 5.42
CA ASP A 69 -4.59 -5.30 6.31
C ASP A 69 -5.91 -6.07 6.30
N GLN A 70 -6.27 -6.65 7.43
CA GLN A 70 -7.47 -7.48 7.57
C GLN A 70 -8.76 -6.68 7.49
N LEU A 71 -8.76 -5.40 7.90
CA LEU A 71 -9.96 -4.56 7.93
C LEU A 71 -10.36 -4.16 6.52
N THR A 72 -9.39 -3.77 5.71
CA THR A 72 -9.61 -3.29 4.34
C THR A 72 -9.38 -4.36 3.28
N LYS A 73 -8.92 -5.56 3.69
CA LYS A 73 -8.39 -6.61 2.81
C LYS A 73 -7.30 -6.12 1.85
N ARG A 74 -6.55 -5.08 2.24
CA ARG A 74 -5.47 -4.53 1.42
C ARG A 74 -4.27 -5.48 1.47
N VAL A 75 -3.80 -5.88 0.30
CA VAL A 75 -2.51 -6.57 0.12
C VAL A 75 -1.51 -5.56 -0.42
N SER A 76 -0.35 -5.41 0.22
CA SER A 76 0.71 -4.54 -0.28
C SER A 76 2.09 -5.16 -0.12
N PHE A 77 3.01 -4.82 -1.03
CA PHE A 77 4.40 -5.22 -0.97
C PHE A 77 5.27 -4.32 -1.84
N HIS A 78 6.54 -4.17 -1.50
CA HIS A 78 7.51 -3.43 -2.28
C HIS A 78 8.21 -4.36 -3.28
N VAL A 79 8.30 -3.94 -4.53
CA VAL A 79 9.00 -4.63 -5.61
C VAL A 79 10.28 -3.87 -5.91
N ASN A 80 11.44 -4.53 -5.86
CA ASN A 80 12.71 -3.92 -6.23
C ASN A 80 13.11 -4.33 -7.65
N GLY A 81 13.54 -3.37 -8.47
CA GLY A 81 14.03 -3.61 -9.83
C GLY A 81 13.37 -2.70 -10.86
N GLU A 82 13.73 -2.85 -12.12
CA GLU A 82 13.13 -2.11 -13.23
C GLU A 82 12.44 -3.07 -14.18
N LYS A 83 11.27 -2.68 -14.70
CA LYS A 83 10.48 -3.46 -15.66
C LYS A 83 10.17 -4.88 -15.17
N GLU A 84 9.87 -5.01 -13.89
CA GLU A 84 9.62 -6.31 -13.25
C GLU A 84 8.20 -6.80 -13.55
N PHE A 85 8.10 -8.13 -13.72
CA PHE A 85 6.83 -8.83 -13.80
C PHE A 85 6.56 -9.54 -12.49
N VAL A 86 5.36 -9.34 -11.95
CA VAL A 86 4.93 -9.95 -10.70
C VAL A 86 3.57 -10.59 -10.89
N THR A 87 3.44 -11.85 -10.50
CA THR A 87 2.15 -12.54 -10.39
C THR A 87 1.84 -12.79 -8.93
N ALA A 88 0.80 -12.14 -8.40
CA ALA A 88 0.28 -12.44 -7.08
C ALA A 88 -0.92 -13.38 -7.20
N VAL A 89 -0.80 -14.59 -6.63
CA VAL A 89 -1.87 -15.58 -6.53
C VAL A 89 -2.50 -15.45 -5.16
N ILE A 90 -3.75 -14.95 -5.13
CA ILE A 90 -4.43 -14.53 -3.91
C ILE A 90 -5.75 -15.29 -3.78
N PRO A 91 -6.05 -15.92 -2.63
CA PRO A 91 -7.36 -16.49 -2.33
C PRO A 91 -8.47 -15.42 -2.42
N LEU A 92 -9.61 -15.77 -3.00
CA LEU A 92 -10.74 -14.86 -3.17
C LEU A 92 -11.23 -14.27 -1.85
N GLU A 93 -11.16 -15.04 -0.76
CA GLU A 93 -11.58 -14.61 0.58
C GLU A 93 -10.75 -13.44 1.11
N LEU A 94 -9.48 -13.33 0.68
CA LEU A 94 -8.56 -12.25 1.05
C LEU A 94 -8.66 -11.04 0.12
N LEU A 95 -9.51 -11.09 -0.91
CA LEU A 95 -9.73 -9.97 -1.81
C LEU A 95 -11.08 -9.27 -1.50
N PRO A 96 -11.15 -7.95 -1.73
CA PRO A 96 -12.42 -7.26 -1.91
C PRO A 96 -13.19 -7.81 -3.12
N GLU A 97 -14.51 -7.60 -3.15
CA GLU A 97 -15.34 -7.99 -4.32
C GLU A 97 -14.92 -7.27 -5.60
N SER A 98 -14.50 -6.01 -5.46
CA SER A 98 -13.90 -5.21 -6.53
C SER A 98 -12.64 -4.56 -6.01
N TYR A 99 -11.56 -4.63 -6.79
CA TYR A 99 -10.27 -4.08 -6.37
C TYR A 99 -9.56 -3.34 -7.50
N ASN A 100 -8.71 -2.39 -7.13
CA ASN A 100 -7.73 -1.76 -8.00
C ASN A 100 -6.33 -2.22 -7.61
N VAL A 101 -5.42 -2.17 -8.58
CA VAL A 101 -3.99 -2.36 -8.34
C VAL A 101 -3.30 -1.03 -8.57
N LEU A 102 -2.49 -0.64 -7.59
CA LEU A 102 -1.74 0.61 -7.59
C LEU A 102 -0.25 0.28 -7.48
N VAL A 103 0.57 1.11 -8.11
CA VAL A 103 2.02 1.18 -7.89
C VAL A 103 2.31 2.59 -7.42
N ASP A 104 2.88 2.73 -6.22
CA ASP A 104 3.16 4.04 -5.61
C ASP A 104 1.96 5.00 -5.64
N ASN A 105 0.80 4.48 -5.23
CA ASN A 105 -0.49 5.18 -5.19
C ASN A 105 -1.08 5.56 -6.55
N GLU A 106 -0.45 5.21 -7.66
CA GLU A 106 -1.02 5.39 -9.00
C GLU A 106 -1.70 4.12 -9.48
N LYS A 107 -2.95 4.22 -9.93
CA LYS A 107 -3.68 3.09 -10.48
C LYS A 107 -3.04 2.64 -11.79
N ILE A 108 -2.74 1.35 -11.90
CA ILE A 108 -2.19 0.74 -13.11
C ILE A 108 -3.21 -0.16 -13.81
N LEU A 109 -2.95 -0.45 -15.08
CA LEU A 109 -3.61 -1.56 -15.76
C LEU A 109 -3.05 -2.88 -15.23
N TYR A 110 -3.94 -3.73 -14.75
CA TYR A 110 -3.64 -5.07 -14.29
C TYR A 110 -4.60 -6.06 -14.94
N HIS A 111 -4.27 -7.33 -14.89
CA HIS A 111 -5.18 -8.39 -15.34
C HIS A 111 -5.28 -9.47 -14.26
N GLY A 112 -6.52 -9.80 -13.89
CA GLY A 112 -6.84 -10.91 -13.01
C GLY A 112 -7.32 -12.12 -13.82
N TYR A 113 -6.75 -13.29 -13.58
CA TYR A 113 -7.30 -14.56 -14.08
C TYR A 113 -7.80 -15.41 -12.91
N ILE A 114 -9.05 -15.85 -13.00
CA ILE A 114 -9.61 -16.87 -12.10
C ILE A 114 -9.26 -18.23 -12.71
N ASN A 115 -8.21 -18.86 -12.20
CA ASN A 115 -7.68 -20.10 -12.79
C ASN A 115 -8.37 -21.36 -12.21
N ASN A 116 -8.66 -21.36 -10.91
CA ASN A 116 -9.15 -22.55 -10.19
C ASN A 116 -10.41 -22.29 -9.34
N GLY A 117 -11.10 -21.16 -9.56
CA GLY A 117 -12.33 -20.77 -8.86
C GLY A 117 -12.14 -20.35 -7.39
N THR A 118 -10.96 -20.52 -6.81
CA THR A 118 -10.66 -20.18 -5.40
C THR A 118 -9.61 -19.08 -5.28
N HIS A 119 -8.79 -18.88 -6.31
CA HIS A 119 -7.73 -17.89 -6.34
C HIS A 119 -7.81 -17.04 -7.60
N VAL A 120 -7.31 -15.81 -7.47
CA VAL A 120 -7.07 -14.89 -8.58
C VAL A 120 -5.58 -14.70 -8.77
N TRP A 121 -5.15 -14.72 -10.03
CA TRP A 121 -3.79 -14.42 -10.43
C TRP A 121 -3.76 -12.97 -10.91
N VAL A 122 -3.23 -12.08 -10.07
CA VAL A 122 -3.10 -10.66 -10.36
C VAL A 122 -1.73 -10.42 -10.99
N ASN A 123 -1.73 -10.08 -12.27
CA ASN A 123 -0.52 -9.87 -13.06
C ASN A 123 -0.20 -8.38 -13.12
N ILE A 124 1.02 -8.05 -12.71
CA ILE A 124 1.48 -6.70 -12.42
C ILE A 124 2.79 -6.48 -13.16
N ARG A 125 2.92 -5.30 -13.77
CA ARG A 125 4.18 -4.81 -14.31
C ARG A 125 4.55 -3.54 -13.58
N THR A 126 5.76 -3.46 -13.05
CA THR A 126 6.30 -2.23 -12.49
C THR A 126 7.36 -1.69 -13.44
N ASP A 127 7.35 -0.38 -13.74
CA ASP A 127 8.37 0.22 -14.60
C ASP A 127 9.68 0.46 -13.85
N SER A 128 9.59 0.75 -12.54
CA SER A 128 10.70 0.91 -11.59
C SER A 128 10.36 0.25 -10.25
N SER A 129 11.28 0.31 -9.28
CA SER A 129 11.00 -0.11 -7.92
C SER A 129 9.84 0.69 -7.36
N GLY A 130 8.95 0.04 -6.62
CA GLY A 130 7.73 0.68 -6.16
C GLY A 130 6.86 -0.22 -5.31
N THR A 131 5.91 0.39 -4.62
CA THR A 131 4.98 -0.30 -3.72
C THR A 131 3.72 -0.68 -4.47
N VAL A 132 3.55 -1.98 -4.66
CA VAL A 132 2.30 -2.55 -5.14
C VAL A 132 1.27 -2.54 -4.03
N SER A 133 0.06 -2.11 -4.33
CA SER A 133 -1.11 -2.22 -3.44
C SER A 133 -2.33 -2.71 -4.20
N ILE A 134 -2.97 -3.75 -3.68
CA ILE A 134 -4.26 -4.27 -4.13
C ILE A 134 -5.27 -3.82 -3.08
N ILE A 135 -6.15 -2.92 -3.47
CA ILE A 135 -7.08 -2.24 -2.56
C ILE A 135 -8.50 -2.32 -3.09
N ASP A 136 -9.48 -2.22 -2.20
CA ASP A 136 -10.88 -2.07 -2.60
C ASP A 136 -11.04 -0.91 -3.59
N ALA A 137 -11.79 -1.16 -4.66
CA ALA A 137 -12.02 -0.17 -5.70
C ALA A 137 -12.72 1.09 -5.17
N GLU A 138 -13.61 0.95 -4.17
CA GLU A 138 -14.30 2.09 -3.54
C GLU A 138 -13.31 2.98 -2.76
N ASN A 139 -12.31 2.37 -2.13
CA ASN A 139 -11.25 3.08 -1.40
C ASN A 139 -10.19 3.74 -2.31
N THR A 140 -10.33 3.62 -3.63
CA THR A 140 -9.46 4.30 -4.61
C THR A 140 -10.06 5.64 -5.07
N SER A 141 -11.26 5.98 -4.60
CA SER A 141 -11.90 7.27 -4.91
C SER A 141 -11.27 8.39 -4.08
N GLU A 142 -10.18 8.98 -4.59
CA GLU A 142 -9.92 10.40 -4.32
C GLU A 142 -10.56 11.26 -5.42
N GLU A 143 -11.56 12.00 -4.95
CA GLU A 143 -12.15 13.21 -5.48
C GLU A 143 -11.13 14.09 -6.24
N SER A 144 -11.39 14.40 -7.52
CA SER A 144 -10.83 15.65 -8.05
C SER A 144 -11.53 16.79 -7.31
N PRO A 145 -10.83 17.67 -6.56
CA PRO A 145 -11.48 18.84 -6.01
C PRO A 145 -11.79 19.79 -7.18
N ILE A 146 -12.98 19.65 -7.75
CA ILE A 146 -13.57 20.71 -8.56
C ILE A 146 -13.94 21.79 -7.55
N ILE A 147 -13.19 22.88 -7.53
CA ILE A 147 -13.58 24.12 -6.86
C ILE A 147 -14.96 24.51 -7.43
N GLN A 148 -16.04 24.20 -6.70
CA GLN A 148 -17.35 24.78 -6.99
C GLN A 148 -17.39 26.16 -6.32
N ASP A 149 -16.94 27.18 -7.04
CA ASP A 149 -17.43 28.53 -6.79
C ASP A 149 -18.93 28.54 -7.13
N LYS A 150 -19.78 28.34 -6.12
CA LYS A 150 -21.19 28.71 -6.19
C LYS A 150 -21.40 29.99 -5.40
N PRO A 151 -21.94 31.06 -6.00
CA PRO A 151 -22.26 32.27 -5.26
C PRO A 151 -23.42 31.98 -4.30
N ILE A 152 -23.25 32.39 -3.04
CA ILE A 152 -24.30 32.37 -2.03
C ILE A 152 -25.34 33.43 -2.42
N VAL A 153 -26.49 32.98 -2.91
CA VAL A 153 -27.69 33.83 -3.01
C VAL A 153 -28.28 33.96 -1.62
N SER A 154 -28.24 35.16 -1.05
CA SER A 154 -28.90 35.48 0.20
C SER A 154 -30.39 35.69 -0.03
N SER A 155 -31.22 34.79 0.50
CA SER A 155 -32.63 35.11 0.78
C SER A 155 -32.80 35.21 2.29
N VAL A 156 -32.78 36.45 2.78
CA VAL A 156 -33.06 36.80 4.16
C VAL A 156 -34.55 36.60 4.42
N ASN A 157 -34.92 35.73 5.35
CA ASN A 157 -36.25 35.72 5.95
C ASN A 157 -36.10 36.10 7.43
N GLN A 158 -36.38 37.36 7.75
CA GLN A 158 -36.32 37.89 9.11
C GLN A 158 -37.55 37.44 9.90
N ASN A 159 -37.33 36.71 10.99
CA ASN A 159 -38.11 36.78 12.23
C ASN A 159 -37.53 35.84 13.29
N ILE A 160 -36.43 36.22 13.95
CA ILE A 160 -36.06 35.65 15.26
C ILE A 160 -35.57 36.79 16.16
N ILE A 161 -36.38 37.06 17.18
CA ILE A 161 -36.17 38.05 18.24
C ILE A 161 -35.12 37.48 19.21
N VAL A 162 -34.02 38.22 19.47
CA VAL A 162 -33.06 37.89 20.53
C VAL A 162 -33.25 38.87 21.69
N LEU A 163 -33.76 38.37 22.81
CA LEU A 163 -33.86 39.08 24.08
C LEU A 163 -32.59 38.82 24.92
N LEU A 164 -32.08 39.90 25.49
CA LEU A 164 -30.84 40.04 26.26
C LEU A 164 -30.71 39.09 27.46
N GLY A 165 -29.46 38.76 27.79
CA GLY A 165 -29.06 38.19 29.08
C GLY A 165 -27.58 38.45 29.39
N VAL A 166 -27.29 39.61 29.97
CA VAL A 166 -25.99 39.97 30.57
C VAL A 166 -25.81 39.19 31.87
N LEU A 167 -24.62 38.61 32.09
CA LEU A 167 -24.09 38.36 33.44
C LEU A 167 -22.55 38.42 33.44
N ALA A 168 -22.03 38.96 34.54
CA ALA A 168 -20.73 39.60 34.69
C ALA A 168 -19.74 38.75 35.51
N ILE A 169 -18.44 38.90 35.19
CA ILE A 169 -17.23 38.99 36.05
C ILE A 169 -17.00 37.92 37.15
N VAL A 170 -15.85 37.21 37.11
CA VAL A 170 -14.78 37.03 38.14
C VAL A 170 -13.63 36.27 37.40
N GLY A 171 -12.35 36.64 37.33
CA GLY A 171 -11.49 37.36 38.26
C GLY A 171 -10.55 36.39 39.00
N VAL A 172 -9.62 35.71 38.33
CA VAL A 172 -8.54 34.94 39.00
C VAL A 172 -7.18 35.33 38.43
N VAL A 173 -6.40 35.96 39.30
CA VAL A 173 -5.00 36.38 39.14
C VAL A 173 -4.11 35.13 39.15
N VAL A 174 -3.39 34.90 38.04
CA VAL A 174 -2.31 33.90 37.99
C VAL A 174 -0.99 34.62 38.22
N THR A 175 -0.45 34.53 39.43
CA THR A 175 0.89 35.01 39.75
C THR A 175 1.94 34.10 39.13
N VAL A 176 2.78 34.73 38.32
CA VAL A 176 3.95 34.21 37.62
C VAL A 176 5.07 33.87 38.62
N ILE A 177 5.66 32.68 38.55
CA ILE A 177 6.99 32.40 39.12
C ILE A 177 7.95 32.12 37.95
N ILE A 178 8.85 33.08 37.73
CA ILE A 178 9.93 33.04 36.74
C ILE A 178 11.08 32.15 37.21
N MET A 179 11.61 31.39 36.27
CA MET A 179 12.78 30.51 36.34
C MET A 179 14.09 31.27 36.65
N LYS A 180 15.05 30.60 37.31
CA LYS A 180 16.48 30.91 37.14
C LYS A 180 17.29 29.62 36.99
N LYS A 181 18.07 29.55 35.91
CA LYS A 181 18.83 28.40 35.38
C LYS A 181 20.35 28.69 35.50
N LYS A 182 21.09 27.78 36.18
CA LYS A 182 22.49 27.25 35.97
C LYS A 182 23.67 28.22 35.68
N PRO A 183 24.96 27.82 35.55
CA PRO A 183 25.74 26.63 36.00
C PRO A 183 27.19 26.92 36.52
N SER A 184 27.91 25.84 36.88
CA SER A 184 29.36 25.57 36.70
C SER A 184 30.38 25.99 37.77
N GLY A 185 31.22 25.01 38.14
CA GLY A 185 32.51 25.18 38.81
C GLY A 185 33.27 23.84 38.81
N THR A 186 34.35 23.76 38.03
CA THR A 186 35.25 22.60 37.85
C THR A 186 36.58 22.87 38.54
N SER A 187 37.16 21.87 39.23
CA SER A 187 38.60 21.55 39.39
C SER A 187 38.79 20.65 40.62
N LYS A 188 39.78 19.77 40.77
CA LYS A 188 40.70 18.96 39.93
C LYS A 188 41.47 18.09 40.97
N VAL A 189 41.68 16.80 40.68
CA VAL A 189 42.85 15.93 41.01
C VAL A 189 43.31 15.74 42.47
N ILE A 190 43.55 14.48 42.90
CA ILE A 190 44.81 13.94 43.47
C ILE A 190 44.78 12.40 43.47
N GLU A 191 45.96 11.84 43.23
CA GLU A 191 46.43 10.45 43.03
C GLU A 191 46.28 9.45 44.18
N ASP A 192 46.38 8.18 43.77
CA ASP A 192 47.00 6.98 44.36
C ASP A 192 46.72 6.54 45.80
N SER A 193 46.31 5.27 45.94
CA SER A 193 47.14 4.22 46.58
C SER A 193 46.46 2.84 46.62
N ASN A 194 47.19 1.86 46.07
CA ASN A 194 47.52 0.52 46.58
C ASN A 194 46.49 -0.50 47.14
N SER A 195 46.87 -1.75 46.79
CA SER A 195 46.74 -3.05 47.49
C SER A 195 45.36 -3.72 47.55
N LEU A 196 45.14 -4.86 46.88
CA LEU A 196 45.62 -6.25 47.11
C LEU A 196 44.79 -7.01 48.15
N ASP A 197 44.67 -8.32 47.86
CA ASP A 197 44.17 -9.45 48.67
C ASP A 197 42.63 -9.67 48.57
N ILE A 198 42.09 -10.83 48.14
CA ILE A 198 42.56 -12.23 48.04
C ILE A 198 41.96 -12.88 46.78
#